data_AF-A0A7Z6XH10-F1
#
_entry.id   AF-A0A7Z6XH10-F1
#
_cell.length_a   1.000
_cell.length_b   1.000
_cell.length_c   1.000
_cell.angle_alpha   90.00
_cell.angle_beta   90.00
_cell.angle_gamma   90.00
#
_symmetry.space_group_name_H-M   'P 1'
#
loop_
_entity.id
_entity.type
_entity.pdbx_description
1 polymer ?
#
loop_
_entity_poly.entity_id
_entity_poly.type
_entity_poly.pdbx_seq_one_letter_code
_entity_poly.pdbx_strand_id
1 'polypeptide(L)' 'MPGRRWWLLIALIEWLIFCSIGYHLNGGTPSIPWALAGLACGALTVLVFIRAQKHQKN' A
#
# COMPACT_ATOMS: atom_id res chain seq x y z
N MET A 1 10.02 15.67 -10.96
CA MET A 1 8.69 15.02 -11.12
C MET A 1 8.02 14.95 -9.74
N PRO A 2 6.95 15.72 -9.48
CA PRO A 2 6.16 15.62 -8.24
C PRO A 2 5.51 14.23 -8.03
N GLY A 3 5.61 13.35 -9.04
CA GLY A 3 5.21 11.95 -9.02
C GLY A 3 5.54 11.23 -7.71
N ARG A 4 6.82 11.04 -7.34
CA ARG A 4 7.26 10.14 -6.23
C ARG A 4 6.57 10.36 -4.87
N ARG A 5 6.15 11.60 -4.55
CA ARG A 5 5.45 11.88 -3.28
C ARG A 5 4.09 11.18 -3.19
N TRP A 6 3.40 11.02 -4.31
CA TRP A 6 2.08 10.40 -4.35
C TRP A 6 2.11 8.88 -4.16
N TRP A 7 3.25 8.24 -4.41
CA TRP A 7 3.41 6.78 -4.35
C TRP A 7 3.45 6.30 -2.91
N LEU A 8 4.18 7.04 -2.08
CA LEU A 8 4.20 6.81 -0.65
C LEU A 8 2.82 7.05 -0.05
N LEU A 9 2.07 8.06 -0.51
CA LEU A 9 0.70 8.31 -0.06
C LEU A 9 -0.24 7.16 -0.44
N ILE A 10 -0.16 6.66 -1.67
CA ILE A 10 -0.97 5.51 -2.13
C ILE A 10 -0.68 4.28 -1.26
N ALA A 11 0.60 3.96 -1.05
CA ALA A 11 1.00 2.83 -0.20
C ALA A 11 0.55 3.01 1.26
N LEU A 12 0.61 4.24 1.80
CA LEU A 12 0.14 4.56 3.15
C LEU A 12 -1.37 4.36 3.29
N ILE A 13 -2.14 4.82 2.29
CA ILE A 13 -3.59 4.66 2.27
C ILE A 13 -3.97 3.17 2.20
N GLU A 14 -3.33 2.39 1.31
CA GLU A 14 -3.55 0.95 1.24
C GLU A 14 -3.22 0.27 2.58
N TRP A 15 -2.07 0.61 3.18
CA TRP A 15 -1.68 0.07 4.48
C TRP A 15 -2.72 0.38 5.58
N LEU A 16 -3.25 1.60 5.62
CA LEU A 16 -4.27 2.00 6.58
C LEU A 16 -5.59 1.25 6.36
N ILE A 17 -6.00 1.02 5.11
CA ILE A 17 -7.20 0.25 4.78
C ILE A 17 -7.06 -1.18 5.29
N PHE A 18 -5.94 -1.85 5.00
CA PHE A 18 -5.70 -3.22 5.49
C PHE A 18 -5.62 -3.28 7.02
N CYS A 19 -5.00 -2.30 7.68
CA CYS A 19 -4.98 -2.21 9.14
C CYS A 19 -6.40 -2.03 9.72
N SER A 20 -7.24 -1.20 9.11
CA SER A 20 -8.62 -0.97 9.54
C SER A 20 -9.48 -2.22 9.36
N ILE A 21 -9.38 -2.89 8.20
CA ILE A 21 -10.05 -4.16 7.94
C ILE A 21 -9.61 -5.21 8.96
N GLY A 22 -8.30 -5.36 9.17
CA GLY A 22 -7.73 -6.29 10.15
C GLY A 22 -8.22 -6.01 11.56
N TYR A 23 -8.27 -4.74 11.97
CA TYR A 23 -8.78 -4.32 13.28
C TYR A 23 -10.23 -4.75 13.49
N HIS A 24 -11.11 -4.54 12.50
CA HIS A 24 -12.50 -4.94 12.58
C HIS A 24 -12.67 -6.46 12.55
N LEU A 25 -11.91 -7.17 11.71
CA LEU A 25 -11.96 -8.64 11.63
C LEU A 25 -11.36 -9.32 12.86
N ASN A 26 -10.42 -8.67 13.54
CA ASN A 26 -9.77 -9.17 14.74
C ASN A 26 -10.46 -8.69 16.03
N GLY A 27 -11.76 -8.39 15.96
CA GLY A 27 -12.59 -8.06 17.12
C GLY A 27 -12.20 -6.76 17.84
N GLY A 28 -11.66 -5.77 17.12
CA GLY A 28 -11.21 -4.51 17.70
C GLY A 28 -9.82 -4.57 18.33
N THR A 29 -9.00 -5.56 17.96
CA THR A 29 -7.60 -5.65 18.40
C THR A 29 -6.64 -5.46 17.22
N PRO A 30 -5.53 -4.73 17.41
CA PRO A 30 -4.56 -4.51 16.34
C PRO A 30 -3.93 -5.83 15.91
N SER A 31 -3.97 -6.11 14.60
CA SER A 31 -3.49 -7.36 14.03
C SER A 31 -2.23 -7.15 13.19
N ILE A 32 -1.10 -7.67 13.68
CA ILE A 32 0.20 -7.62 12.99
C ILE A 32 0.16 -8.26 11.59
N PRO A 33 -0.51 -9.41 11.35
CA PRO A 33 -0.54 -10.02 10.02
C PRO A 33 -1.15 -9.12 8.96
N TRP A 34 -2.22 -8.38 9.32
CA TRP A 34 -2.89 -7.46 8.41
C TRP A 34 -2.05 -6.21 8.14
N ALA A 35 -1.30 -5.71 9.13
CA ALA A 35 -0.36 -4.62 8.93
C ALA A 35 0.75 -5.01 7.95
N LEU A 36 1.30 -6.23 8.05
CA LEU A 36 2.31 -6.75 7.12
C LEU A 36 1.72 -6.97 5.72
N ALA A 37 0.50 -7.51 5.63
CA ALA A 37 -0.20 -7.67 4.35
C ALA A 37 -0.43 -6.33 3.65
N GLY A 38 -0.88 -5.30 4.38
CA GLY A 38 -1.05 -3.95 3.83
C GLY A 38 0.26 -3.33 3.36
N LEU A 39 1.35 -3.53 4.09
CA LEU A 39 2.68 -3.04 3.70
C LEU A 39 3.18 -3.73 2.43
N ALA A 40 3.04 -5.05 2.35
CA ALA A 40 3.42 -5.82 1.17
C ALA A 40 2.59 -5.43 -0.06
N CYS A 41 1.28 -5.22 0.13
CA CYS A 41 0.37 -4.79 -0.93
C CYS A 41 0.74 -3.39 -1.44
N GLY A 42 0.90 -2.41 -0.55
CA GLY A 42 1.30 -1.05 -0.93
C GLY A 42 2.67 -0.98 -1.62
N ALA A 43 3.64 -1.80 -1.18
CA ALA A 43 4.95 -1.90 -1.84
C ALA A 43 4.84 -2.48 -3.26
N LEU A 44 4.01 -3.50 -3.47
CA LEU A 44 3.73 -4.08 -4.78
C LEU A 44 3.05 -3.08 -5.71
N THR A 45 2.04 -2.36 -5.21
CA THR A 45 1.33 -1.32 -5.98
C THR A 45 2.31 -0.26 -6.48
N VAL A 46 3.19 0.23 -5.60
CA VAL A 46 4.25 1.18 -5.98
C VAL A 46 5.20 0.58 -7.03
N LEU A 47 5.63 -0.68 -6.88
CA LEU A 47 6.49 -1.34 -7.87
C LEU A 47 5.83 -1.45 -9.26
N VAL A 48 4.55 -1.84 -9.30
CA VAL A 48 3.77 -1.98 -10.52
C VAL A 48 3.66 -0.64 -11.25
N PHE A 49 3.29 0.42 -10.54
CA PHE A 49 3.22 1.74 -11.15
C PHE A 49 4.61 2.18 -11.67
N ILE A 50 5.73 1.86 -10.99
CA ILE A 50 7.08 2.33 -11.40
C ILE A 50 7.42 1.67 -12.72
N ARG A 51 7.12 0.36 -12.82
CA ARG A 51 7.27 -0.43 -14.04
C ARG A 51 6.39 0.11 -15.17
N ALA A 52 5.12 0.40 -14.89
CA ALA A 52 4.18 0.94 -15.87
C ALA A 52 4.61 2.31 -16.41
N GLN A 53 5.07 3.22 -15.54
CA GLN A 53 5.61 4.53 -15.95
C GLN A 53 6.89 4.39 -16.78
N LYS A 54 7.73 3.41 -16.48
CA LYS A 54 8.94 3.13 -17.26
C LYS A 54 8.60 2.61 -18.67
N HIS A 55 7.53 1.82 -18.80
CA HIS A 55 7.05 1.32 -20.09
C HIS A 55 6.40 2.41 -20.96
N GLN A 56 5.73 3.39 -20.35
CA GLN A 56 5.11 4.52 -21.09
C GLN A 56 6.14 5.52 -21.65
N LYS A 57 7.39 5.48 -21.17
CA LYS A 57 8.45 6.43 -21.56
C LYS A 57 9.33 5.91 -22.71
N ASN A 58 9.07 4.70 -23.21
CA ASN A 58 9.86 3.99 -24.21
C ASN A 58 9.02 3.75 -25.46
#